data_AF-A0A2A5LGX2-F1
#
_entry.id   AF-A0A2A5LGX2-F1
#
_cell.length_a   1.000
_cell.length_b   1.000
_cell.length_c   1.000
_cell.angle_alpha   90.00
_cell.angle_beta   90.00
_cell.angle_gamma   90.00
#
_symmetry.space_group_name_H-M   'P 1'
#
loop_
_entity.id
_entity.type
_entity.pdbx_description
1 polymer ?
#
loop_
_entity_poly.entity_id
_entity_poly.type
_entity_poly.pdbx_seq_one_letter_code
_entity_poly.pdbx_strand_id
1 'polypeptide(L)'
;MKPILSKAQLDYMKAKTKFEEKAKVMEKKIELARATHDEITQEVMEGLVVETGFHDSFNEMTAAENALIQWSHTTIKHDKTYRTNKAEIDQMYSTLHSNPEMRARIIQLAMKIR
;
A
#
# COMPACT_ATOMS: atom_id res chain seq x y z
N MET A 1 0.14 5.22 27.61
CA MET A 1 0.47 3.97 26.88
C MET A 1 0.47 4.27 25.40
N LYS A 2 1.55 3.97 24.65
CA LYS A 2 1.51 4.03 23.18
C LYS A 2 0.51 2.97 22.70
N PRO A 3 -0.38 3.26 21.74
CA PRO A 3 -1.32 2.27 21.23
C PRO A 3 -0.52 1.08 20.67
N ILE A 4 -0.89 -0.13 21.08
CA ILE A 4 -0.29 -1.36 20.59
C ILE A 4 -0.87 -1.57 19.20
N LEU A 5 -0.07 -1.28 18.17
CA LEU A 5 -0.46 -1.51 16.79
C LEU A 5 -0.57 -3.02 16.53
N SER A 6 -1.54 -3.40 15.71
CA SER A 6 -1.68 -4.78 15.24
C SER A 6 -0.51 -5.15 14.34
N LYS A 7 -0.26 -6.46 14.19
CA LYS A 7 0.75 -6.95 13.26
C LYS A 7 0.53 -6.41 11.83
N ALA A 8 -0.71 -6.38 11.36
CA ALA A 8 -1.05 -5.87 10.03
C ALA A 8 -0.73 -4.38 9.86
N GLN A 9 -0.98 -3.56 10.90
CA GLN A 9 -0.62 -2.14 10.89
C GLN A 9 0.91 -1.95 10.87
N LEU A 10 1.65 -2.73 11.66
CA LEU A 10 3.11 -2.69 11.69
C LEU A 10 3.73 -3.14 10.36
N ASP A 11 3.22 -4.23 9.78
CA ASP A 11 3.73 -4.78 8.51
C ASP A 11 3.47 -3.80 7.35
N TYR A 12 2.29 -3.17 7.30
CA TYR A 12 2.00 -2.11 6.33
C TYR A 12 2.94 -0.90 6.50
N MET A 13 3.16 -0.42 7.73
CA MET A 13 4.08 0.70 7.96
C MET A 13 5.50 0.38 7.48
N LYS A 14 6.02 -0.81 7.79
CA LYS A 14 7.35 -1.24 7.34
C LYS A 14 7.43 -1.31 5.82
N ALA A 15 6.45 -1.92 5.16
CA ALA A 15 6.42 -2.05 3.71
C ALA A 15 6.31 -0.69 3.02
N LYS A 16 5.48 0.22 3.56
CA LYS A 16 5.34 1.60 3.07
C LYS A 16 6.64 2.38 3.18
N THR A 17 7.32 2.31 4.33
CA THR A 17 8.63 2.98 4.51
C THR A 17 9.65 2.43 3.53
N LYS A 18 9.74 1.11 3.36
CA LYS A 18 10.65 0.48 2.38
C LYS A 18 10.34 0.96 0.96
N PHE A 19 9.08 1.01 0.56
CA PHE A 19 8.69 1.52 -0.75
C PHE A 19 9.06 2.99 -0.94
N GLU A 20 8.79 3.86 0.04
CA GLU A 20 9.15 5.29 -0.02
C GLU A 20 10.67 5.51 -0.13
N GLU A 21 11.47 4.70 0.56
CA GLU A 21 12.93 4.72 0.44
C GLU A 21 13.38 4.30 -0.97
N LYS A 22 12.82 3.22 -1.51
CA LYS A 22 13.13 2.75 -2.88
C LYS A 22 12.67 3.72 -3.95
N ALA A 23 11.52 4.37 -3.77
CA ALA A 23 11.02 5.41 -4.65
C ALA A 23 12.00 6.60 -4.75
N LYS A 24 12.54 7.06 -3.61
CA LYS A 24 13.56 8.13 -3.60
C LYS A 24 14.85 7.72 -4.31
N VAL A 25 15.27 6.45 -4.18
CA VAL A 25 16.44 5.94 -4.90
C VAL A 25 16.16 5.88 -6.40
N MET A 26 14.97 5.42 -6.80
CA MET A 26 14.55 5.38 -8.20
C MET A 26 14.53 6.78 -8.82
N GLU A 27 13.93 7.76 -8.16
CA GLU A 27 13.89 9.15 -8.60
C GLU A 27 15.30 9.70 -8.89
N LYS A 28 16.23 9.53 -7.94
CA LYS A 28 17.63 9.94 -8.11
C LYS A 28 18.30 9.26 -9.31
N LYS A 29 18.04 7.97 -9.53
CA LYS A 29 18.63 7.26 -10.67
C LYS A 29 18.05 7.68 -12.00
N ILE A 30 16.75 7.99 -12.05
CA ILE A 30 16.11 8.55 -13.25
C ILE A 30 16.74 9.91 -13.59
N GLU A 31 16.98 10.77 -12.60
CA GLU A 31 17.64 12.06 -12.81
C GLU A 31 19.05 11.91 -13.38
N LEU A 32 19.86 10.99 -12.83
CA LEU A 32 21.20 10.70 -13.33
C LEU A 32 21.17 10.13 -14.76
N ALA A 33 20.22 9.24 -15.05
CA ALA A 33 20.05 8.69 -16.38
C ALA A 33 19.66 9.80 -17.39
N ARG A 34 18.79 10.74 -17.01
CA ARG A 34 18.41 11.90 -17.85
C ARG A 34 19.56 12.85 -18.13
N ALA A 35 20.54 12.93 -17.22
CA ALA A 35 21.75 13.72 -17.45
C ALA A 35 22.73 13.04 -18.40
N THR A 36 22.61 11.72 -18.59
CA THR A 36 23.54 10.88 -19.37
C THR A 36 22.96 10.49 -20.73
N HIS A 37 21.64 10.45 -20.85
CA HIS A 37 20.90 10.06 -22.04
C HIS A 37 19.96 11.19 -22.46
N ASP A 38 19.95 11.53 -23.76
CA ASP A 38 19.01 12.50 -24.33
C ASP A 38 17.54 12.04 -24.17
N GLU A 39 17.28 10.73 -24.17
CA GLU A 39 15.97 10.13 -23.94
C GLU A 39 16.06 8.89 -23.06
N ILE A 40 15.11 8.74 -22.13
CA ILE A 40 14.98 7.52 -21.32
C ILE A 40 14.11 6.53 -22.07
N THR A 41 14.74 5.54 -22.68
CA THR A 41 14.05 4.45 -23.35
C THR A 41 13.40 3.49 -22.34
N GLN A 42 12.47 2.67 -22.82
CA GLN A 42 11.82 1.65 -22.01
C GLN A 42 12.84 0.68 -21.38
N GLU A 43 13.85 0.25 -22.12
CA GLU A 43 14.90 -0.65 -21.63
C GLU A 43 15.68 -0.05 -20.46
N VAL A 44 16.01 1.24 -20.53
CA VAL A 44 16.68 1.95 -19.42
C VAL A 44 15.77 2.04 -18.20
N MET A 45 14.48 2.35 -18.38
CA MET A 45 13.53 2.37 -17.25
C MET A 45 13.35 1.00 -16.61
N GLU A 46 13.20 -0.06 -17.41
CA GLU A 46 13.06 -1.43 -16.90
C GLU A 46 14.30 -1.86 -16.11
N GLY A 47 15.49 -1.54 -16.62
CA GLY A 47 16.75 -1.74 -15.91
C GLY A 47 16.78 -1.02 -14.55
N LEU A 48 16.38 0.25 -14.52
CA LEU A 48 16.30 1.04 -13.29
C LEU A 48 15.29 0.47 -12.29
N VAL A 49 14.11 0.02 -12.76
CA VAL A 49 13.08 -0.57 -11.91
C VAL A 49 13.58 -1.84 -11.23
N VAL A 50 14.28 -2.71 -11.97
CA VAL A 50 14.87 -3.95 -11.44
C VAL A 50 16.03 -3.63 -10.49
N GLU A 51 16.96 -2.78 -10.90
CA GLU A 51 18.17 -2.47 -10.14
C GLU A 51 17.85 -1.80 -8.78
N THR A 52 16.81 -0.97 -8.73
CA THR A 52 16.41 -0.29 -7.50
C THR A 52 15.59 -1.19 -6.57
N GLY A 53 15.02 -2.28 -7.09
CA GLY A 53 14.03 -3.10 -6.41
C GLY A 53 12.69 -2.37 -6.22
N PHE A 54 12.39 -1.39 -7.08
CA PHE A 54 11.18 -0.59 -6.99
C PHE A 54 9.93 -1.47 -7.15
N HIS A 55 9.92 -2.34 -8.18
CA HIS A 55 8.79 -3.23 -8.45
C HIS A 55 8.51 -4.19 -7.29
N ASP A 56 9.55 -4.80 -6.73
CA ASP A 56 9.41 -5.73 -5.60
C ASP A 56 8.85 -5.01 -4.36
N SER A 57 9.39 -3.83 -4.04
CA SER A 57 8.90 -3.04 -2.89
C SER A 57 7.45 -2.56 -3.07
N PHE A 58 7.04 -2.27 -4.31
CA PHE A 58 5.66 -1.94 -4.63
C PHE A 58 4.71 -3.12 -4.44
N ASN A 59 5.12 -4.31 -4.88
CA ASN A 59 4.34 -5.54 -4.71
C ASN A 59 4.22 -5.91 -3.23
N GLU A 60 5.30 -5.80 -2.46
CA GLU A 60 5.30 -6.01 -1.01
C GLU A 60 4.36 -5.03 -0.28
N MET A 61 4.41 -3.74 -0.63
CA MET A 61 3.50 -2.73 -0.09
C MET A 61 2.04 -3.07 -0.40
N THR A 62 1.74 -3.40 -1.65
CA THR A 62 0.38 -3.78 -2.09
C THR A 62 -0.14 -5.02 -1.35
N ALA A 63 0.72 -6.01 -1.13
CA ALA A 63 0.38 -7.19 -0.34
C ALA A 63 0.08 -6.83 1.12
N ALA A 64 0.89 -5.96 1.72
CA ALA A 64 0.68 -5.49 3.09
C ALA A 64 -0.61 -4.66 3.25
N GLU A 65 -0.95 -3.83 2.26
CA GLU A 65 -2.24 -3.13 2.22
C GLU A 65 -3.43 -4.09 2.17
N ASN A 66 -3.36 -5.14 1.33
CA ASN A 66 -4.41 -6.14 1.24
C ASN A 66 -4.59 -6.87 2.58
N ALA A 67 -3.50 -7.22 3.24
CA ALA A 67 -3.53 -7.82 4.57
C ALA A 67 -4.14 -6.88 5.62
N LEU A 68 -3.80 -5.58 5.57
CA LEU A 68 -4.36 -4.56 6.45
C LEU A 68 -5.87 -4.37 6.25
N ILE A 69 -6.33 -4.30 5.00
CA ILE A 69 -7.75 -4.20 4.64
C ILE A 69 -8.51 -5.44 5.11
N GLN A 70 -7.96 -6.63 4.94
CA GLN A 70 -8.62 -7.86 5.37
C GLN A 70 -8.67 -7.97 6.90
N TRP A 71 -7.60 -7.56 7.59
CA TRP A 71 -7.58 -7.45 9.04
C TRP A 71 -8.61 -6.44 9.54
N SER A 72 -8.73 -5.26 8.90
CA SER A 72 -9.73 -4.26 9.30
C SER A 72 -11.14 -4.78 9.09
N HIS A 73 -11.40 -5.45 7.96
CA HIS A 73 -12.71 -6.08 7.68
C HIS A 73 -13.09 -7.10 8.73
N THR A 74 -12.15 -7.92 9.17
CA THR A 74 -12.37 -8.93 10.22
C THR A 74 -12.62 -8.29 11.58
N THR A 75 -11.86 -7.25 11.91
CA THR A 75 -11.92 -6.57 13.21
C THR A 75 -13.26 -5.85 13.41
N ILE A 76 -13.79 -5.20 12.36
CA ILE A 76 -15.07 -4.49 12.46
C ILE A 76 -16.29 -5.42 12.56
N LYS A 77 -16.16 -6.73 12.31
CA LYS A 77 -17.31 -7.67 12.36
C LYS A 77 -17.98 -7.76 13.73
N HIS A 78 -17.24 -7.41 14.77
CA HIS A 78 -17.74 -7.39 16.14
C HIS A 78 -18.58 -6.13 16.45
N ASP A 79 -18.52 -5.10 15.60
CA ASP A 79 -19.27 -3.85 15.76
C ASP A 79 -20.77 -4.06 15.46
N LYS A 80 -21.64 -3.42 16.26
CA LYS A 80 -23.09 -3.46 16.07
C LYS A 80 -23.49 -2.88 14.70
N THR A 81 -22.80 -1.84 14.24
CA THR A 81 -22.98 -1.19 12.95
C THR A 81 -22.71 -2.15 11.79
N TYR A 82 -21.70 -3.02 11.93
CA TYR A 82 -21.42 -4.05 10.94
C TYR A 82 -22.56 -5.06 10.85
N ARG A 83 -23.12 -5.48 11.99
CA ARG A 83 -24.24 -6.44 12.00
C ARG A 83 -25.49 -5.90 11.31
N THR A 84 -25.78 -4.60 11.49
CA THR A 84 -26.94 -3.95 10.86
C THR A 84 -26.76 -3.78 9.34
N ASN A 85 -25.54 -3.48 8.87
CA ASN A 85 -25.27 -3.12 7.47
C ASN A 85 -24.35 -4.13 6.77
N LYS A 86 -24.38 -5.40 7.18
CA LYS A 86 -23.41 -6.42 6.76
C LYS A 86 -23.25 -6.49 5.24
N ALA A 87 -24.35 -6.57 4.51
CA ALA A 87 -24.35 -6.73 3.06
C ALA A 87 -23.68 -5.54 2.35
N GLU A 88 -24.00 -4.31 2.77
CA GLU A 88 -23.43 -3.09 2.19
C GLU A 88 -21.93 -2.97 2.47
N ILE A 89 -21.52 -3.30 3.70
CA ILE A 89 -20.11 -3.24 4.09
C ILE A 89 -19.31 -4.33 3.35
N ASP A 90 -19.81 -5.57 3.29
CA ASP A 90 -19.14 -6.65 2.55
C ASP A 90 -19.02 -6.30 1.05
N GLN A 91 -20.07 -5.72 0.46
CA GLN A 91 -20.05 -5.24 -0.92
C GLN A 91 -19.00 -4.14 -1.11
N MET A 92 -18.93 -3.15 -0.21
CA MET A 92 -17.92 -2.10 -0.24
C MET A 92 -16.49 -2.67 -0.21
N TYR A 93 -16.21 -3.63 0.67
CA TYR A 93 -14.89 -4.28 0.74
C TYR A 93 -14.56 -5.06 -0.54
N SER A 94 -15.55 -5.69 -1.17
CA SER A 94 -15.35 -6.44 -2.42
C SER A 94 -14.98 -5.55 -3.62
N THR A 95 -15.41 -4.28 -3.64
CA THR A 95 -15.19 -3.35 -4.75
C THR A 95 -14.01 -2.39 -4.54
N LEU A 96 -13.22 -2.55 -3.46
CA LEU A 96 -12.07 -1.67 -3.19
C LEU A 96 -10.99 -1.73 -4.27
N HIS A 97 -10.86 -2.85 -4.97
CA HIS A 97 -9.89 -3.01 -6.06
C HIS A 97 -10.18 -2.08 -7.25
N SER A 98 -11.45 -1.74 -7.49
CA SER A 98 -11.86 -0.85 -8.58
C SER A 98 -11.96 0.62 -8.17
N ASN A 99 -11.74 0.95 -6.90
CA ASN A 99 -11.80 2.32 -6.40
C ASN A 99 -10.58 2.66 -5.53
N PRO A 100 -9.50 3.18 -6.13
CA PRO A 100 -8.27 3.54 -5.42
C PRO A 100 -8.47 4.56 -4.30
N GLU A 101 -9.36 5.53 -4.49
CA GLU A 101 -9.64 6.56 -3.48
C GLU A 101 -10.29 5.96 -2.23
N MET A 102 -11.29 5.09 -2.41
CA MET A 102 -11.91 4.38 -1.29
C MET A 102 -10.93 3.44 -0.62
N ARG A 103 -10.09 2.73 -1.39
CA ARG A 103 -9.03 1.89 -0.84
C ARG A 103 -8.10 2.67 0.08
N ALA A 104 -7.62 3.84 -0.36
CA ALA A 104 -6.78 4.71 0.46
C ALA A 104 -7.48 5.17 1.75
N ARG A 105 -8.76 5.53 1.68
CA ARG A 105 -9.56 5.90 2.86
C ARG A 105 -9.69 4.73 3.85
N ILE A 106 -9.96 3.51 3.36
CA ILE A 106 -10.05 2.32 4.22
C ILE A 106 -8.71 2.02 4.90
N ILE A 107 -7.59 2.11 4.18
CA ILE A 107 -6.26 1.96 4.77
C ILE A 107 -6.03 2.98 5.89
N GLN A 108 -6.39 4.25 5.69
CA GLN A 108 -6.28 5.28 6.72
C GLN A 108 -7.17 5.00 7.94
N LEU A 109 -8.38 4.48 7.73
CA LEU A 109 -9.27 4.08 8.82
C LEU A 109 -8.74 2.85 9.55
N ALA A 110 -8.24 1.85 8.83
CA ALA A 110 -7.64 0.64 9.40
C ALA A 110 -6.46 0.99 10.33
N MET A 111 -5.64 1.98 9.97
CA MET A 111 -4.54 2.47 10.82
C MET A 111 -5.00 3.13 12.13
N LYS A 112 -6.29 3.48 12.25
CA LYS A 112 -6.86 4.11 13.46
C LYS A 112 -7.58 3.12 14.39
N ILE A 113 -7.81 1.89 13.93
CA ILE A 113 -8.44 0.82 14.73
C ILE A 113 -7.52 0.45 15.90
N ARG A 114 -8.09 0.29 17.10
CA ARG A 114 -7.41 -0.04 18.36
C ARG A 114 -8.01 -1.29 18.99
#